data_AF-A0A7C6Q1R2-F1
#
_entry.id   AF-A0A7C6Q1R2-F1
#
_cell.length_a   1.000
_cell.length_b   1.000
_cell.length_c   1.000
_cell.angle_alpha   90.00
_cell.angle_beta   90.00
_cell.angle_gamma   90.00
#
_symmetry.space_group_name_H-M   'P 1'
#
loop_
_entity.id
_entity.type
_entity.pdbx_description
1 polymer ?
#
loop_
_entity_poly.entity_id
_entity_poly.type
_entity_poly.pdbx_seq_one_letter_code
_entity_poly.pdbx_strand_id
1 'polypeptide(L)' 'MTFIDYSRFAGTCYRVAGFIPLGQTRGFRHNAGYYYEHGNSKTILVRPLHREVRYG' A
#
# COMPACT_ATOMS: atom_id res chain seq x y z
N MET A 1 6.08 5.57 -0.51
CA MET A 1 5.13 4.43 -0.60
C MET A 1 4.47 4.27 0.76
N THR A 2 3.19 3.90 0.79
CA THR A 2 2.45 3.63 2.04
C THR A 2 1.51 2.45 1.87
N PHE A 3 1.05 1.85 2.97
CA PHE A 3 0.10 0.75 2.99
C PHE A 3 -1.20 1.21 3.63
N ILE A 4 -2.31 1.11 2.90
CA ILE A 4 -3.63 1.50 3.37
C ILE A 4 -4.50 0.25 3.55
N ASP A 5 -5.20 0.22 4.67
CA ASP A 5 -6.28 -0.70 4.91
C ASP A 5 -7.60 0.04 4.68
N TYR A 6 -8.21 -0.16 3.52
CA TYR A 6 -9.44 0.56 3.14
C TYR A 6 -10.66 0.19 3.99
N SER A 7 -10.62 -0.94 4.72
CA SER A 7 -11.67 -1.27 5.69
C SER A 7 -11.66 -0.33 6.91
N ARG A 8 -10.51 0.31 7.17
CA ARG A 8 -10.29 1.17 8.35
C ARG A 8 -10.10 2.64 7.99
N PHE A 9 -9.56 2.93 6.81
CA PHE A 9 -9.21 4.28 6.39
C PHE A 9 -9.58 4.53 4.92
N ALA A 10 -10.30 5.62 4.63
CA ALA A 10 -10.70 5.97 3.27
C ALA A 10 -9.51 6.29 2.32
N GLY A 11 -8.36 6.67 2.88
CA GLY A 11 -7.14 6.96 2.13
C GLY A 11 -7.19 8.24 1.27
N THR A 12 -8.16 9.12 1.50
CA THR A 12 -8.43 10.31 0.67
C THR A 12 -7.23 11.25 0.56
N CYS A 13 -6.53 11.53 1.67
CA CYS A 13 -5.37 12.42 1.67
C CYS A 13 -4.24 11.92 0.75
N TYR A 14 -4.04 10.59 0.67
CA TYR A 14 -3.06 10.01 -0.23
C TYR A 14 -3.47 10.15 -1.69
N ARG A 15 -4.76 9.95 -2.02
CA ARG A 15 -5.26 10.15 -3.39
C ARG A 15 -5.11 11.59 -3.85
N VAL A 16 -5.49 12.56 -3.00
CA VAL A 16 -5.34 13.99 -3.31
C VAL A 16 -3.87 14.40 -3.44
N ALA A 17 -2.98 13.78 -2.66
CA ALA A 17 -1.53 13.98 -2.78
C ALA A 17 -0.89 13.27 -4.01
N GLY A 18 -1.69 12.71 -4.92
CA GLY A 18 -1.22 12.08 -6.15
C GLY A 18 -0.65 10.67 -5.96
N PHE A 19 -1.00 9.98 -4.86
CA PHE A 19 -0.68 8.57 -4.73
C PHE A 19 -1.67 7.72 -5.53
N ILE A 20 -1.13 6.69 -6.18
CA ILE A 20 -1.86 5.72 -6.99
C ILE A 20 -1.72 4.31 -6.39
N PRO A 21 -2.72 3.44 -6.55
CA PRO A 21 -2.62 2.04 -6.14
C PRO A 21 -1.67 1.26 -7.04
N LEU A 22 -0.80 0.44 -6.43
CA LEU A 22 0.12 -0.45 -7.11
C LEU A 22 -0.30 -1.93 -7.02
N GLY A 23 -1.03 -2.31 -5.97
CA GLY A 23 -1.44 -3.70 -5.73
C GLY A 23 -1.80 -3.96 -4.27
N GLN A 24 -2.03 -5.22 -3.91
CA GLN A 24 -2.33 -5.65 -2.54
C GLN A 24 -1.13 -6.38 -1.92
N THR A 25 -0.97 -6.24 -0.60
CA THR A 25 -0.05 -7.11 0.17
C THR A 25 -0.65 -8.50 0.33
N ARG A 26 0.22 -9.50 0.55
CA ARG A 26 -0.17 -10.89 0.79
C ARG A 26 -0.78 -11.17 2.18
N GLY A 27 -1.09 -10.15 2.98
CA GLY A 27 -1.70 -10.35 4.31
C GLY A 27 -0.76 -10.82 5.41
N PHE A 28 0.56 -10.56 5.27
CA PHE A 28 1.56 -10.87 6.31
C PHE A 28 1.90 -9.64 7.16
N ARG A 29 2.29 -9.87 8.42
CA ARG A 29 2.86 -8.88 9.33
C ARG A 29 4.27 -9.32 9.68
N HIS A 30 5.23 -8.42 9.56
CA HIS A 30 6.58 -8.64 10.06
C HIS A 30 6.68 -8.23 11.53
N ASN A 31 7.17 -9.12 12.39
CA ASN A 31 7.45 -8.85 13.80
C ASN A 31 8.67 -9.65 14.25
N ALA A 32 9.67 -8.97 14.83
CA ALA A 32 10.87 -9.59 15.40
C ALA A 32 11.61 -10.59 14.48
N GLY A 33 11.67 -10.33 13.17
CA GLY A 33 12.34 -11.20 12.19
C GLY A 33 11.43 -12.29 11.59
N TYR A 34 10.18 -12.39 12.05
CA TYR A 34 9.23 -13.39 11.59
C TYR A 34 8.09 -12.74 10.80
N TYR A 35 7.59 -13.47 9.80
CA TYR A 35 6.38 -13.12 9.07
C TYR A 35 5.22 -13.96 9.59
N TYR A 36 4.19 -13.28 10.08
CA TYR A 36 2.94 -13.90 10.53
C TYR A 36 1.85 -13.61 9.52
N GLU A 37 1.21 -14.65 9.01
CA GLU A 37 0.01 -14.48 8.21
C GLU A 37 -1.16 -14.06 9.12
N HIS A 38 -1.87 -13.01 8.75
CA HIS A 38 -3.04 -12.52 9.49
C HIS A 38 -4.23 -12.25 8.57
N GLY A 39 -4.13 -12.60 7.28
CA GLY A 39 -5.20 -12.50 6.30
C GLY A 39 -5.58 -11.08 5.87
N ASN A 40 -5.08 -10.02 6.53
CA ASN A 40 -5.46 -8.64 6.16
C ASN A 40 -4.53 -8.08 5.09
N SER A 41 -4.90 -8.27 3.83
CA SER A 41 -4.27 -7.61 2.68
C SER A 41 -4.46 -6.09 2.76
N LYS A 42 -3.39 -5.34 2.49
CA LYS A 42 -3.40 -3.87 2.45
C LYS A 42 -3.15 -3.41 1.02
N THR A 43 -3.75 -2.30 0.62
CA THR A 43 -3.43 -1.68 -0.66
C THR A 43 -2.11 -0.92 -0.55
N ILE A 44 -1.21 -1.18 -1.49
CA ILE A 44 0.04 -0.47 -1.66
C ILE A 44 -0.25 0.80 -2.46
N LEU A 45 0.06 1.96 -1.88
CA LEU A 45 -0.01 3.25 -2.55
C LEU A 45 1.39 3.80 -2.81
N VAL A 46 1.63 4.23 -4.04
CA VAL A 46 2.88 4.84 -4.49
C VAL A 46 2.63 6.23 -5.06
N ARG A 47 3.56 7.16 -4.84
CA ARG A 47 3.55 8.46 -5.51
C ARG A 47 4.74 8.48 -6.45
N PRO A 48 4.54 8.40 -7.77
CA PRO A 48 5.64 8.45 -8.73
C PRO A 48 6.36 9.80 -8.62
N LEU A 49 7.69 9.76 -8.58
CA LEU A 49 8.53 10.97 -8.53
C LEU A 49 8.74 11.58 -9.93
N HIS A 50 8.54 10.78 -10.98
CA HIS A 50 8.60 11.20 -12.38
C HIS A 50 7.37 10.66 -13.13
N ARG A 51 6.85 11.43 -14.09
CA ARG A 51 5.60 11.14 -14.82
C ARG A 51 5.67 9.85 -15.66
N GLU A 52 6.86 9.36 -15.97
CA GLU A 52 7.11 8.16 -16.77
C GLU A 52 7.49 6.91 -15.97
N VAL A 53 7.29 6.89 -14.64
CA VAL A 53 7.46 5.65 -13.88
C VAL A 53 6.32 4.69 -14.23
N ARG A 54 6.54 3.86 -15.24
CA ARG A 54 5.69 2.70 -15.57
C ARG A 54 6.10 1.56 -14.66
N TYR A 55 5.22 1.21 -13.72
CA TYR A 55 5.35 0.00 -12.94
C TYR A 55 4.93 -1.16 -13.84
N GLY A 56 5.93 -1.79 -14.48
CA GLY A 56 5.78 -3.01 -15.26
C GLY A 56 5.78 -4.25 -14.39
#